data_AF-A0ABD8AZP6-F1
#
_entry.id   AF-A0ABD8AZP6-F1
#
_cell.length_a   1.000
_cell.length_b   1.000
_cell.length_c   1.000
_cell.angle_alpha   90.00
_cell.angle_beta   90.00
_cell.angle_gamma   90.00
#
_symmetry.space_group_name_H-M   'P 1'
#
loop_
_entity.id
_entity.type
_entity.pdbx_description
1 polymer ?
#
loop_
_entity_poly.entity_id
_entity_poly.type
_entity_poly.pdbx_seq_one_letter_code
_entity_poly.pdbx_strand_id
1 'polypeptide(L)'
;MKKLISTALLALLLTFVFLTGSQFTPVAQQKASAATCTIINTFTGVANYLSANGTLPCNFITKSQATGLGWVASKGNLAVVAPGKSIGGDTFGNREGLLPSASGRTWREADINYTSGFRNSDRIVYSNDGLIYKTTDHYASFTRLK
;
A
#
# COMPACT_ATOMS: atom_id res chain seq x y z
N MET A 1 -12.31 19.94 -80.70
CA MET A 1 -12.61 18.77 -81.55
C MET A 1 -11.84 17.56 -81.02
N LYS A 2 -12.50 16.39 -80.91
CA LYS A 2 -11.97 15.01 -80.64
C LYS A 2 -11.47 14.77 -79.19
N LYS A 3 -12.23 14.21 -78.23
CA LYS A 3 -12.74 12.83 -77.99
C LYS A 3 -11.67 11.72 -77.74
N LEU A 4 -11.66 11.26 -76.46
CA LEU A 4 -11.67 9.87 -75.92
C LEU A 4 -10.47 8.92 -76.12
N ILE A 5 -10.22 8.10 -75.07
CA ILE A 5 -9.78 6.68 -74.94
C ILE A 5 -8.99 6.59 -73.60
N SER A 6 -9.41 6.00 -72.47
CA SER A 6 -10.00 4.70 -72.08
C SER A 6 -9.01 3.53 -71.90
N THR A 7 -9.03 2.91 -70.70
CA THR A 7 -8.48 1.59 -70.28
C THR A 7 -6.96 1.43 -70.20
N ALA A 8 -6.33 0.61 -69.35
CA ALA A 8 -6.59 -0.21 -68.16
C ALA A 8 -5.23 -0.91 -67.80
N LEU A 9 -5.18 -1.72 -66.73
CA LEU A 9 -4.10 -2.62 -66.26
C LEU A 9 -2.97 -1.94 -65.44
N LEU A 10 -2.88 -2.12 -64.11
CA LEU A 10 -2.62 -3.35 -63.34
C LEU A 10 -1.22 -3.95 -63.59
N ALA A 11 -0.24 -3.60 -62.75
CA ALA A 11 0.86 -4.51 -62.38
C ALA A 11 1.61 -4.01 -61.12
N LEU A 12 1.34 -4.75 -60.05
CA LEU A 12 2.09 -4.95 -58.81
C LEU A 12 3.61 -5.18 -59.05
N LEU A 13 4.52 -4.56 -58.27
CA LEU A 13 5.56 -5.19 -57.41
C LEU A 13 6.75 -4.25 -57.07
N LEU A 14 6.98 -4.09 -55.77
CA LEU A 14 8.21 -3.83 -55.00
C LEU A 14 9.55 -3.47 -55.69
N THR A 15 10.14 -2.35 -55.25
CA THR A 15 11.58 -2.27 -54.89
C THR A 15 11.81 -1.37 -53.68
N PHE A 16 12.23 -1.98 -52.57
CA PHE A 16 12.84 -1.40 -51.37
C PHE A 16 14.19 -0.76 -51.72
N VAL A 17 14.47 0.51 -51.38
CA VAL A 17 15.83 0.98 -51.00
C VAL A 17 15.75 2.20 -50.06
N PHE A 18 16.15 1.93 -48.82
CA PHE A 18 16.72 2.77 -47.75
C PHE A 18 16.98 4.27 -47.99
N LEU A 19 16.54 5.12 -47.04
CA LEU A 19 17.41 5.95 -46.18
C LEU A 19 16.55 6.86 -45.28
N THR A 20 16.49 6.57 -43.98
CA THR A 20 16.69 7.57 -42.91
C THR A 20 16.82 6.80 -41.60
N GLY A 21 18.06 6.72 -41.10
CA GLY A 21 18.33 6.21 -39.77
C GLY A 21 17.80 7.17 -38.72
N SER A 22 16.77 6.77 -38.00
CA SER A 22 16.51 7.27 -36.66
C SER A 22 16.99 6.19 -35.70
N GLN A 23 18.08 6.47 -34.97
CA GLN A 23 18.56 5.57 -33.95
C GLN A 23 17.51 5.52 -32.83
N PHE A 24 16.74 4.45 -32.80
CA PHE A 24 15.98 4.08 -31.62
C PHE A 24 16.99 3.71 -30.54
N THR A 25 17.30 4.66 -29.66
CA THR A 25 17.91 4.33 -28.38
C THR A 25 16.96 3.38 -27.66
N PRO A 26 17.39 2.19 -27.23
CA PRO A 26 16.57 1.39 -26.34
C PRO A 26 16.42 2.20 -25.05
N VAL A 27 15.23 2.72 -24.78
CA VAL A 27 14.88 3.16 -23.43
C VAL A 27 15.06 1.92 -22.58
N ALA A 28 16.10 1.93 -21.75
CA ALA A 28 16.31 0.92 -20.74
C ALA A 28 14.97 0.77 -20.00
N GLN A 29 14.33 -0.39 -20.17
CA GLN A 29 13.16 -0.77 -19.42
C GLN A 29 13.64 -0.96 -17.98
N GLN A 30 13.74 0.16 -17.24
CA GLN A 30 13.87 0.14 -15.81
C GLN A 30 12.55 -0.39 -15.27
N LYS A 31 12.46 -1.71 -15.22
CA LYS A 31 11.55 -2.41 -14.34
C LYS A 31 11.99 -2.00 -12.95
N ALA A 32 11.33 -0.99 -12.39
CA ALA A 32 11.46 -0.63 -10.99
C ALA A 32 11.35 -1.92 -10.19
N SER A 33 12.45 -2.33 -9.56
CA SER A 33 12.49 -3.48 -8.68
C SER A 33 11.43 -3.23 -7.62
N ALA A 34 10.36 -4.03 -7.63
CA ALA A 34 9.34 -3.96 -6.60
C ALA A 34 10.02 -4.27 -5.28
N ALA A 35 10.24 -3.25 -4.45
CA ALA A 35 10.84 -3.42 -3.13
C ALA A 35 10.00 -4.46 -2.37
N THR A 36 10.63 -5.61 -2.05
CA THR A 36 10.00 -6.66 -1.27
C THR A 36 9.56 -6.07 0.07
N CYS A 37 8.26 -6.14 0.36
CA CYS A 37 7.74 -5.60 1.61
C CYS A 37 8.13 -6.51 2.77
N THR A 38 9.13 -6.09 3.56
CA THR A 38 9.51 -6.78 4.80
C THR A 38 8.40 -6.62 5.84
N ILE A 39 7.92 -7.73 6.38
CA ILE A 39 6.91 -7.72 7.45
C ILE A 39 7.57 -7.27 8.74
N ILE A 40 7.09 -6.15 9.28
CA ILE A 40 7.44 -5.66 10.61
C ILE A 40 6.14 -5.52 11.39
N ASN A 41 5.89 -6.41 12.34
CA ASN A 41 4.62 -6.47 13.08
C ASN A 41 4.79 -6.67 14.60
N THR A 42 6.00 -6.52 15.16
CA THR A 42 6.23 -6.54 16.61
C THR A 42 6.13 -5.12 17.19
N PHE A 43 5.83 -4.98 18.48
CA PHE A 43 5.77 -3.67 19.15
C PHE A 43 7.05 -2.85 18.93
N THR A 44 8.20 -3.43 19.26
CA THR A 44 9.50 -2.73 19.12
C THR A 44 9.81 -2.39 17.67
N GLY A 45 9.56 -3.33 16.74
CA GLY A 45 9.83 -3.11 15.32
C GLY A 45 8.99 -1.98 14.74
N VAL A 46 7.67 -2.02 14.97
CA VAL A 46 6.75 -1.01 14.45
C VAL A 46 6.95 0.34 15.14
N ALA A 47 7.19 0.37 16.46
CA ALA A 47 7.49 1.60 17.18
C ALA A 47 8.75 2.29 16.64
N ASN A 48 9.84 1.53 16.44
CA ASN A 48 11.07 2.09 15.89
C ASN A 48 10.87 2.56 14.44
N TYR A 49 10.12 1.81 13.63
CA TYR A 49 9.83 2.21 12.26
C TYR A 49 8.99 3.49 12.19
N LEU A 50 7.96 3.63 13.03
CA LEU A 50 7.15 4.84 13.16
C LEU A 50 7.99 6.04 13.62
N SER A 51 8.82 5.88 14.64
CA SER A 51 9.70 6.96 15.12
C SER A 51 10.69 7.44 14.04
N ALA A 52 11.17 6.53 13.18
CA ALA A 52 12.14 6.88 12.14
C ALA A 52 11.49 7.45 10.86
N ASN A 53 10.30 6.99 10.49
CA ASN A 53 9.71 7.27 9.17
C ASN A 53 8.40 8.09 9.24
N GLY A 54 7.77 8.22 10.41
CA GLY A 54 6.46 8.86 10.57
C GLY A 54 5.28 8.08 9.96
N THR A 55 5.53 6.91 9.37
CA THR A 55 4.52 6.09 8.70
C THR A 55 4.62 4.63 9.13
N LEU A 56 3.55 3.85 8.94
CA LEU A 56 3.56 2.42 9.20
C LEU A 56 4.41 1.67 8.16
N PRO A 57 4.97 0.50 8.52
CA PRO A 57 5.55 -0.43 7.55
C PRO A 57 4.57 -0.80 6.42
N CYS A 58 5.11 -1.15 5.25
CA CYS A 58 4.33 -1.47 4.04
C CYS A 58 3.37 -2.68 4.18
N ASN A 59 3.51 -3.49 5.25
CA ASN A 59 2.62 -4.62 5.52
C ASN A 59 1.31 -4.21 6.22
N PHE A 60 1.08 -2.91 6.46
CA PHE A 60 -0.18 -2.42 7.00
C PHE A 60 -1.12 -1.90 5.93
N ILE A 61 -2.40 -2.22 6.09
CA ILE A 61 -3.50 -1.66 5.29
C ILE A 61 -4.63 -1.22 6.23
N THR A 62 -5.33 -0.16 5.88
CA THR A 62 -6.51 0.31 6.63
C THR A 62 -7.66 -0.70 6.56
N LYS A 63 -8.62 -0.60 7.49
CA LYS A 63 -9.86 -1.40 7.44
C LYS A 63 -10.60 -1.24 6.11
N SER A 64 -10.62 -0.03 5.56
CA SER A 64 -11.25 0.26 4.26
C SER A 64 -10.55 -0.46 3.10
N GLN A 65 -9.21 -0.37 3.03
CA GLN A 65 -8.43 -1.10 2.03
C GLN A 65 -8.61 -2.62 2.14
N ALA A 66 -8.58 -3.17 3.36
CA ALA A 66 -8.82 -4.59 3.58
C ALA A 66 -10.22 -5.01 3.14
N THR A 67 -11.25 -4.23 3.46
CA THR A 67 -12.63 -4.48 3.04
C THR A 67 -12.76 -4.44 1.52
N GLY A 68 -12.08 -3.50 0.85
CA GLY A 68 -12.01 -3.43 -0.61
C GLY A 68 -11.36 -4.66 -1.27
N LEU A 69 -10.51 -5.39 -0.54
CA LEU A 69 -9.93 -6.67 -0.97
C LEU A 69 -10.84 -7.87 -0.64
N GLY A 70 -11.98 -7.67 0.02
CA GLY A 70 -12.91 -8.73 0.40
C GLY A 70 -12.75 -9.23 1.85
N TRP A 71 -12.07 -8.47 2.70
CA TRP A 71 -11.99 -8.79 4.13
C TRP A 71 -13.37 -8.68 4.78
N VAL A 72 -13.76 -9.72 5.50
CA VAL A 72 -14.96 -9.78 6.33
C VAL A 72 -14.52 -10.16 7.74
N ALA A 73 -14.61 -9.20 8.67
CA ALA A 73 -14.08 -9.36 10.02
C ALA A 73 -14.64 -10.61 10.74
N SER A 74 -15.94 -10.88 10.61
CA SER A 74 -16.60 -12.04 11.21
C SER A 74 -16.16 -13.39 10.63
N LYS A 75 -15.47 -13.40 9.49
CA LYS A 75 -14.89 -14.61 8.87
C LYS A 75 -13.41 -14.82 9.21
N GLY A 76 -12.73 -13.84 9.83
CA GLY A 76 -11.30 -13.94 10.10
C GLY A 76 -10.44 -14.15 8.84
N ASN A 77 -10.89 -13.69 7.67
CA ASN A 77 -10.31 -14.04 6.37
C ASN A 77 -9.24 -13.05 5.86
N LEU A 78 -8.68 -12.18 6.70
CA LEU A 78 -7.75 -11.14 6.24
C LEU A 78 -6.52 -11.74 5.55
N ALA A 79 -5.87 -12.74 6.14
CA ALA A 79 -4.71 -13.40 5.53
C ALA A 79 -5.03 -14.15 4.22
N VAL A 80 -6.31 -14.44 3.95
CA VAL A 80 -6.74 -15.05 2.67
C VAL A 80 -6.81 -13.98 1.58
N VAL A 81 -7.39 -12.82 1.88
CA VAL A 81 -7.60 -11.75 0.89
C VAL A 81 -6.42 -10.79 0.76
N ALA A 82 -5.58 -10.71 1.79
CA ALA A 82 -4.40 -9.85 1.85
C ALA A 82 -3.25 -10.57 2.57
N PRO A 83 -2.61 -11.55 1.92
CA PRO A 83 -1.52 -12.33 2.52
C PRO A 83 -0.39 -11.45 3.06
N GLY A 84 0.04 -11.73 4.29
CA GLY A 84 1.12 -10.99 4.96
C GLY A 84 0.77 -9.57 5.40
N LYS A 85 -0.51 -9.15 5.30
CA LYS A 85 -0.96 -7.84 5.75
C LYS A 85 -1.58 -7.87 7.15
N SER A 86 -1.44 -6.74 7.85
CA SER A 86 -2.11 -6.45 9.12
C SER A 86 -3.00 -5.21 8.97
N ILE A 87 -4.04 -5.09 9.81
CA ILE A 87 -4.86 -3.88 9.86
C ILE A 87 -4.08 -2.76 10.56
N GLY A 88 -4.07 -1.57 9.98
CA GLY A 88 -3.50 -0.40 10.65
C GLY A 88 -3.57 0.88 9.85
N GLY A 89 -3.52 1.99 10.57
CA GLY A 89 -3.57 3.34 10.02
C GLY A 89 -4.93 4.01 10.12
N ASP A 90 -5.93 3.36 10.69
CA ASP A 90 -7.22 3.99 10.98
C ASP A 90 -7.10 4.93 12.19
N THR A 91 -7.95 5.95 12.25
CA THR A 91 -8.03 6.89 13.39
C THR A 91 -8.44 6.15 14.67
N PHE A 92 -7.74 6.43 15.76
CA PHE A 92 -8.10 5.99 17.10
C PHE A 92 -8.74 7.17 17.85
N GLY A 93 -9.98 6.99 18.33
CA GLY A 93 -10.76 8.09 18.88
C GLY A 93 -10.34 8.56 20.28
N ASN A 94 -9.61 7.75 21.04
CA ASN A 94 -9.27 8.03 22.45
C ASN A 94 -10.52 8.43 23.29
N ARG A 95 -11.63 7.70 23.13
CA ARG A 95 -12.94 8.08 23.70
C ARG A 95 -12.96 7.99 25.22
N GLU A 96 -12.19 7.05 25.76
CA GLU A 96 -12.00 6.80 27.17
C GLU A 96 -10.98 7.76 27.81
N GLY A 97 -10.27 8.56 27.01
CA GLY A 97 -9.33 9.57 27.50
C GLY A 97 -8.07 9.01 28.18
N LEU A 98 -7.74 7.73 27.94
CA LEU A 98 -6.59 7.05 28.56
C LEU A 98 -5.22 7.50 28.01
N LEU A 99 -5.21 8.17 26.85
CA LEU A 99 -4.02 8.74 26.24
C LEU A 99 -4.01 10.28 26.36
N PRO A 100 -2.82 10.91 26.47
CA PRO A 100 -2.72 12.35 26.67
C PRO A 100 -3.27 13.13 25.46
N SER A 101 -4.16 14.07 25.73
CA SER A 101 -4.73 14.95 24.71
C SER A 101 -3.95 16.27 24.61
N ALA A 102 -3.86 16.82 23.41
CA ALA A 102 -3.29 18.15 23.14
C ALA A 102 -3.97 18.75 21.90
N SER A 103 -3.98 20.09 21.80
CA SER A 103 -4.54 20.77 20.62
C SER A 103 -3.82 20.32 19.34
N GLY A 104 -4.58 19.92 18.32
CA GLY A 104 -4.04 19.39 17.06
C GLY A 104 -3.46 17.97 17.14
N ARG A 105 -3.46 17.32 18.32
CA ARG A 105 -3.06 15.92 18.43
C ARG A 105 -4.16 15.00 17.91
N THR A 106 -3.77 14.08 17.04
CA THR A 106 -4.62 13.00 16.54
C THR A 106 -3.94 11.67 16.83
N TRP A 107 -4.75 10.63 17.02
CA TRP A 107 -4.27 9.27 17.29
C TRP A 107 -4.68 8.33 16.16
N ARG A 108 -3.80 7.36 15.89
CA ARG A 108 -4.05 6.26 14.94
C ARG A 108 -3.64 4.95 15.58
N GLU A 109 -4.20 3.85 15.09
CA GLU A 109 -3.95 2.50 15.62
C GLU A 109 -3.42 1.55 14.55
N ALA A 110 -2.71 0.51 14.98
CA ALA A 110 -2.34 -0.63 14.13
C ALA A 110 -2.24 -1.94 14.93
N ASP A 111 -2.60 -3.05 14.29
CA ASP A 111 -2.52 -4.40 14.85
C ASP A 111 -1.07 -4.84 15.00
N ILE A 112 -0.76 -5.47 16.14
CA ILE A 112 0.56 -6.00 16.44
C ILE A 112 0.46 -7.51 16.63
N ASN A 113 1.53 -8.24 16.31
CA ASN A 113 1.61 -9.70 16.44
C ASN A 113 0.54 -10.47 15.64
N TYR A 114 -0.13 -9.83 14.67
CA TYR A 114 -1.07 -10.50 13.78
C TYR A 114 -0.34 -11.33 12.71
N THR A 115 -0.86 -12.51 12.42
CA THR A 115 -0.37 -13.39 11.35
C THR A 115 -1.50 -13.88 10.45
N SER A 116 -2.58 -14.43 11.02
CA SER A 116 -3.74 -14.93 10.28
C SER A 116 -4.97 -15.10 11.19
N GLY A 117 -6.13 -15.42 10.59
CA GLY A 117 -7.37 -15.65 11.32
C GLY A 117 -8.00 -14.37 11.86
N PHE A 118 -8.69 -14.48 13.00
CA PHE A 118 -9.26 -13.34 13.71
C PHE A 118 -8.17 -12.41 14.26
N ARG A 119 -8.49 -11.11 14.36
CA ARG A 119 -7.60 -10.12 14.98
C ARG A 119 -7.45 -10.45 16.47
N ASN A 120 -6.23 -10.30 17.00
CA ASN A 120 -5.89 -10.49 18.41
C ASN A 120 -6.20 -9.22 19.24
N SER A 121 -5.69 -9.13 20.47
CA SER A 121 -5.86 -7.95 21.34
C SER A 121 -4.75 -6.89 21.33
N ASP A 122 -3.70 -7.12 20.55
CA ASP A 122 -2.49 -6.31 20.59
C ASP A 122 -2.56 -5.15 19.60
N ARG A 123 -2.35 -3.93 20.09
CA ARG A 123 -2.38 -2.72 19.27
C ARG A 123 -1.28 -1.77 19.66
N ILE A 124 -0.66 -1.17 18.66
CA ILE A 124 0.13 0.05 18.83
C ILE A 124 -0.75 1.25 18.52
N VAL A 125 -0.68 2.28 19.36
CA VAL A 125 -1.41 3.55 19.18
C VAL A 125 -0.37 4.66 19.13
N TYR A 126 -0.39 5.46 18.08
CA TYR A 126 0.63 6.47 17.82
C TYR A 126 -0.02 7.79 17.41
N SER A 127 0.59 8.88 17.87
CA SER A 127 0.10 10.22 17.58
C SER A 127 0.81 10.83 16.37
N ASN A 128 0.20 11.86 15.78
CA ASN A 128 0.82 12.67 14.74
C ASN A 128 2.04 13.47 15.23
N ASP A 129 2.22 13.64 16.54
CA ASP A 129 3.34 14.36 17.17
C ASP A 129 4.36 13.41 17.83
N GLY A 130 4.33 12.11 17.51
CA GLY A 130 5.42 11.17 17.79
C GLY A 130 5.33 10.36 19.08
N LEU A 131 4.25 10.49 19.85
CA LEU A 131 3.99 9.61 21.00
C LEU A 131 3.59 8.23 20.53
N ILE A 132 4.08 7.19 21.21
CA ILE A 132 3.76 5.80 20.87
C ILE A 132 3.44 5.00 22.13
N TYR A 133 2.29 4.36 22.13
CA TYR A 133 1.77 3.51 23.20
C TYR A 133 1.44 2.12 22.68
N LYS A 134 1.40 1.14 23.58
CA LYS A 134 0.85 -0.19 23.31
C LYS A 134 -0.32 -0.51 24.25
N THR A 135 -1.19 -1.38 23.77
CA THR A 135 -2.17 -2.14 24.57
C THR A 135 -2.08 -3.61 24.15
N THR A 136 -2.27 -4.52 25.10
CA THR A 136 -2.36 -5.98 24.87
C THR A 136 -3.69 -6.55 25.38
N ASP A 137 -4.61 -5.67 25.77
CA ASP A 137 -5.84 -5.97 26.51
C ASP A 137 -7.07 -5.30 25.89
N HIS A 138 -7.10 -5.16 24.56
CA HIS A 138 -8.19 -4.50 23.84
C HIS A 138 -8.47 -3.08 24.35
N TYR A 139 -7.42 -2.26 24.43
CA TYR A 139 -7.50 -0.83 24.79
C TYR A 139 -7.93 -0.57 26.25
N ALA A 140 -7.96 -1.58 27.12
CA ALA A 140 -8.30 -1.40 28.53
C ALA A 140 -7.19 -0.66 29.30
N SER A 141 -5.93 -0.85 28.92
CA SER A 141 -4.80 -0.11 29.47
C SER A 141 -3.73 0.18 28.41
N PHE A 142 -2.89 1.18 28.69
CA PHE A 142 -1.83 1.61 27.78
C PHE A 142 -0.48 1.74 28.49
N THR A 143 0.57 1.25 27.84
CA THR A 143 1.96 1.47 28.25
C THR A 143 2.68 2.31 27.20
N ARG A 144 3.34 3.39 27.63
CA ARG A 144 4.15 4.23 26.74
C ARG A 144 5.41 3.48 26.28
N LEU A 145 5.71 3.58 24.99
CA LEU A 145 6.92 3.03 24.36
C LEU A 145 7.91 4.13 23.94
N LYS A 146 7.40 5.27 23.46
CA LYS A 146 8.17 6.45 23.03
C LYS A 146 7.45 7.73 23.46
#